data_AF-A0A0C2FRJ1-F1
#
_entry.id   AF-A0A0C2FRJ1-F1
#
_cell.length_a   1.000
_cell.length_b   1.000
_cell.length_c   1.000
_cell.angle_alpha   90.00
_cell.angle_beta   90.00
_cell.angle_gamma   90.00
#
_symmetry.space_group_name_H-M   'P 1'
#
loop_
_entity.id
_entity.type
_entity.pdbx_description
1 polymer ?
#
loop_
_entity_poly.entity_id
_entity_poly.type
_entity_poly.pdbx_seq_one_letter_code
_entity_poly.pdbx_strand_id
1 'polypeptide(L)'
;MLFPMKSAFPNLRLQGFDFSPRAVQMCSERAKELGVDLESSQVDLSVPSNESTFSEQADLATLIFVLSAIHPDKHAIAVQNMRKYVKTGGSVIVRDYGIHDYAMIRFGRGAKLGDRFYVRQDGTRAFYFRIEELVELFEAAGFECVHKEYLHRQTINHQKQLNVPRIFVQARFVKD
;
A
#
# COMPACT_ATOMS: atom_id res chain seq x y z
N MET A 1 11.13 1.03 -1.38
CA MET A 1 11.30 1.53 0.00
C MET A 1 12.16 0.61 0.88
N LEU A 2 12.19 -0.71 0.62
CA LEU A 2 12.92 -1.67 1.46
C LEU A 2 14.41 -1.35 1.61
N PHE A 3 15.13 -1.08 0.53
CA PHE A 3 16.59 -0.84 0.60
C PHE A 3 17.01 0.43 1.36
N PRO A 4 16.37 1.61 1.12
CA PRO A 4 16.64 2.77 1.97
C PRO A 4 16.35 2.52 3.45
N MET A 5 15.29 1.76 3.79
CA MET A 5 14.98 1.40 5.18
C MET A 5 16.06 0.51 5.79
N LYS A 6 16.56 -0.49 5.07
CA LYS A 6 17.69 -1.31 5.52
C LYS A 6 18.95 -0.50 5.75
N SER A 7 19.23 0.46 4.87
CA SER A 7 20.39 1.34 5.01
C SER A 7 20.29 2.25 6.25
N ALA A 8 19.09 2.78 6.54
CA ALA A 8 18.85 3.62 7.71
C ALA A 8 18.79 2.81 9.01
N PHE A 9 18.29 1.56 8.95
CA PHE A 9 18.10 0.67 10.09
C PHE A 9 18.69 -0.72 9.78
N PRO A 10 20.01 -0.91 9.96
CA PRO A 10 20.72 -2.13 9.55
C PRO A 10 20.20 -3.41 10.20
N ASN A 11 19.59 -3.30 11.38
CA ASN A 11 19.06 -4.45 12.13
C ASN A 11 17.68 -4.92 11.64
N LEU A 12 17.03 -4.22 10.71
CA LEU A 12 15.76 -4.69 10.15
C LEU A 12 15.95 -5.97 9.35
N ARG A 13 15.12 -6.96 9.65
CA ARG A 13 14.86 -8.09 8.75
C ARG A 13 13.78 -7.67 7.76
N LEU A 14 14.00 -7.96 6.48
CA LEU A 14 13.11 -7.49 5.44
C LEU A 14 12.31 -8.64 4.83
N GLN A 15 11.03 -8.39 4.69
CA GLN A 15 10.11 -9.16 3.86
C GLN A 15 9.55 -8.25 2.77
N GLY A 16 9.32 -8.79 1.57
CA GLY A 16 8.75 -8.04 0.46
C GLY A 16 7.85 -8.90 -0.40
N PHE A 17 6.67 -8.40 -0.75
CA PHE A 17 5.76 -9.11 -1.64
C PHE A 17 5.17 -8.19 -2.71
N ASP A 18 4.77 -8.81 -3.81
CA ASP A 18 4.00 -8.19 -4.88
C ASP A 18 3.16 -9.29 -5.57
N PHE A 19 2.03 -8.92 -6.17
CA PHE A 19 1.22 -9.87 -6.94
C PHE A 19 1.92 -10.24 -8.28
N SER A 20 2.79 -9.35 -8.76
CA SER A 20 3.58 -9.51 -9.98
C SER A 20 4.84 -10.35 -9.70
N PRO A 21 4.99 -11.54 -10.30
CA PRO A 21 6.18 -12.36 -10.12
C PRO A 21 7.44 -11.65 -10.64
N ARG A 22 7.28 -10.80 -11.67
CA ARG A 22 8.37 -9.98 -12.21
C ARG A 22 8.85 -8.93 -11.21
N ALA A 23 7.95 -8.28 -10.48
CA ALA A 23 8.33 -7.30 -9.46
C ALA A 23 9.07 -7.98 -8.29
N VAL A 24 8.60 -9.15 -7.86
CA VAL A 24 9.28 -9.97 -6.85
C VAL A 24 10.69 -10.36 -7.29
N GLN A 25 10.84 -10.82 -8.54
CA GLN A 25 12.14 -11.16 -9.13
C GLN A 25 13.09 -9.96 -9.11
N MET A 26 12.66 -8.81 -9.67
CA MET A 26 13.47 -7.60 -9.72
C MET A 26 13.89 -7.12 -8.31
N CYS A 27 13.00 -7.25 -7.33
CA CYS A 27 13.31 -6.91 -5.94
C CYS A 27 14.37 -7.85 -5.34
N SER A 28 14.24 -9.16 -5.58
CA SER A 28 15.20 -10.17 -5.12
C SER A 28 16.58 -9.99 -5.76
N GLU A 29 16.63 -9.74 -7.08
CA GLU A 29 17.88 -9.46 -7.80
C GLU A 29 18.57 -8.22 -7.24
N ARG A 30 17.81 -7.14 -7.01
CA ARG A 30 18.36 -5.92 -6.43
C ARG A 30 18.87 -6.13 -4.99
N ALA A 31 18.20 -6.96 -4.19
CA ALA A 31 18.66 -7.31 -2.86
C ALA A 31 20.02 -8.02 -2.90
N LYS A 32 20.20 -8.97 -3.83
CA LYS A 32 21.47 -9.68 -4.06
C LYS A 32 22.59 -8.74 -4.47
N GLU A 33 22.34 -7.84 -5.43
CA GLU A 33 23.32 -6.83 -5.86
C GLU A 33 23.81 -5.95 -4.71
N LEU A 34 22.92 -5.64 -3.76
CA LEU A 34 23.22 -4.78 -2.62
C LEU A 34 23.74 -5.55 -1.38
N GLY A 35 23.84 -6.88 -1.45
CA GLY A 35 24.19 -7.71 -0.29
C GLY A 35 23.18 -7.58 0.86
N VAL A 36 21.91 -7.32 0.55
CA VAL A 36 20.83 -7.16 1.53
C VAL A 36 20.05 -8.48 1.64
N ASP A 37 19.97 -9.00 2.86
CA ASP A 37 19.07 -10.12 3.16
C ASP A 37 17.60 -9.68 3.07
N LEU A 38 16.83 -10.38 2.24
CA LEU A 38 15.43 -10.11 1.92
C LEU A 38 14.71 -11.43 1.62
N GLU A 39 13.69 -11.74 2.40
CA GLU A 39 12.72 -12.78 2.07
C GLU A 39 11.65 -12.16 1.14
N SER A 40 11.50 -12.64 -0.09
CA SER A 40 10.49 -12.14 -1.01
C SER A 40 9.62 -13.23 -1.61
N SER A 41 8.33 -12.92 -1.81
CA SER A 41 7.35 -13.90 -2.28
C SER A 41 6.25 -13.25 -3.12
N GLN A 42 5.66 -14.03 -4.03
CA GLN A 42 4.49 -13.60 -4.78
C GLN A 42 3.25 -13.67 -3.89
N VAL A 43 2.59 -12.53 -3.67
CA VAL A 43 1.38 -12.44 -2.85
C VAL A 43 0.39 -11.50 -3.52
N ASP A 44 -0.80 -12.03 -3.83
CA ASP A 44 -1.97 -11.22 -4.18
C ASP A 44 -2.88 -11.10 -2.95
N LEU A 45 -2.86 -9.92 -2.31
CA LEU A 45 -3.72 -9.66 -1.16
C LEU A 45 -5.22 -9.74 -1.53
N SER A 46 -5.58 -9.56 -2.80
CA SER A 46 -6.97 -9.55 -3.24
C SER A 46 -7.58 -10.96 -3.40
N VAL A 47 -6.79 -12.02 -3.17
CA VAL A 47 -7.23 -13.42 -3.26
C VAL A 47 -7.29 -14.04 -1.86
N PRO A 48 -8.43 -14.64 -1.44
CA PRO A 48 -8.52 -15.32 -0.16
C PRO A 48 -7.39 -16.35 0.01
N SER A 49 -6.71 -16.32 1.15
CA SER A 49 -5.70 -17.32 1.48
C SER A 49 -5.60 -17.50 2.99
N ASN A 50 -5.43 -18.75 3.41
CA ASN A 50 -5.42 -19.14 4.82
C ASN A 50 -4.03 -19.08 5.45
N GLU A 51 -2.97 -19.05 4.65
CA GLU A 51 -1.59 -19.18 5.13
C GLU A 51 -0.70 -18.03 4.68
N SER A 52 0.32 -17.74 5.49
CA SER A 52 1.41 -16.83 5.12
C SER A 52 2.39 -17.56 4.21
N THR A 53 2.88 -16.86 3.19
CA THR A 53 3.99 -17.33 2.36
C THR A 53 5.37 -17.10 3.01
N PHE A 54 5.41 -16.32 4.07
CA PHE A 54 6.60 -16.04 4.86
C PHE A 54 6.64 -16.88 6.13
N SER A 55 7.84 -17.31 6.51
CA SER A 55 8.08 -18.14 7.69
C SER A 55 7.79 -17.42 9.01
N GLU A 56 7.96 -16.10 9.03
CA GLU A 56 7.72 -15.26 10.20
C GLU A 56 6.72 -14.15 9.90
N GLN A 57 6.01 -13.73 10.94
CA GLN A 57 5.19 -12.51 10.91
C GLN A 57 6.04 -11.28 11.20
N ALA A 58 5.71 -10.17 10.56
CA ALA A 58 6.38 -8.90 10.77
C ALA A 58 5.87 -8.17 12.02
N ASP A 59 6.75 -7.44 12.69
CA ASP A 59 6.40 -6.45 13.72
C ASP A 59 5.78 -5.18 13.10
N LEU A 60 6.17 -4.88 11.86
CA LEU A 60 5.72 -3.73 11.09
C LEU A 60 5.57 -4.09 9.61
N ALA A 61 4.40 -3.85 9.04
CA ALA A 61 4.13 -3.92 7.61
C ALA A 61 3.77 -2.54 7.05
N THR A 62 4.07 -2.31 5.77
CA THR A 62 3.69 -1.08 5.07
C THR A 62 2.92 -1.39 3.80
N LEU A 63 1.77 -0.73 3.61
CA LEU A 63 1.00 -0.73 2.38
C LEU A 63 1.00 0.70 1.81
N ILE A 64 1.93 0.98 0.91
CA ILE A 64 2.04 2.31 0.28
C ILE A 64 1.64 2.21 -1.18
N PHE A 65 0.55 2.89 -1.54
CA PHE A 65 -0.10 2.82 -2.85
C PHE A 65 -0.51 1.40 -3.27
N VAL A 66 -0.94 0.58 -2.31
CA VAL A 66 -1.32 -0.82 -2.54
C VAL A 66 -2.83 -0.96 -2.64
N LEU A 67 -3.58 -0.49 -1.63
CA LEU A 67 -5.03 -0.70 -1.58
C LEU A 67 -5.73 0.07 -2.70
N SER A 68 -5.22 1.25 -3.08
CA SER A 68 -5.80 2.01 -4.19
C SER A 68 -5.70 1.34 -5.56
N ALA A 69 -4.78 0.38 -5.73
CA ALA A 69 -4.66 -0.41 -6.96
C ALA A 69 -5.61 -1.62 -6.98
N ILE A 70 -6.12 -2.04 -5.81
CA ILE A 70 -7.04 -3.16 -5.66
C ILE A 70 -8.48 -2.68 -5.90
N HIS A 71 -9.30 -3.53 -6.51
CA HIS A 71 -10.73 -3.24 -6.70
C HIS A 71 -11.42 -3.05 -5.33
N PRO A 72 -12.31 -2.04 -5.16
CA PRO A 72 -12.97 -1.78 -3.87
C PRO A 72 -13.64 -2.99 -3.22
N ASP A 73 -14.34 -3.80 -4.01
CA ASP A 73 -14.97 -5.05 -3.53
C ASP A 73 -14.00 -6.06 -2.90
N LYS A 74 -12.70 -5.92 -3.17
CA LYS A 74 -11.64 -6.78 -2.65
C LYS A 74 -10.82 -6.12 -1.53
N HIS A 75 -11.16 -4.91 -1.10
CA HIS A 75 -10.46 -4.24 -0.01
C HIS A 75 -10.59 -5.01 1.31
N ALA A 76 -11.79 -5.50 1.62
CA ALA A 76 -12.04 -6.24 2.86
C ALA A 76 -11.18 -7.52 2.93
N ILE A 77 -11.14 -8.30 1.85
CA ILE A 77 -10.30 -9.51 1.80
C ILE A 77 -8.80 -9.17 1.85
N ALA A 78 -8.38 -8.07 1.21
CA ALA A 78 -6.98 -7.63 1.22
C ALA A 78 -6.49 -7.27 2.63
N VAL A 79 -7.31 -6.54 3.38
CA VAL A 79 -6.98 -6.18 4.77
C VAL A 79 -7.09 -7.38 5.69
N GLN A 80 -8.08 -8.26 5.50
CA GLN A 80 -8.18 -9.51 6.25
C GLN A 80 -6.94 -10.40 6.05
N ASN A 81 -6.46 -10.51 4.80
CA ASN A 81 -5.25 -11.25 4.48
C ASN A 81 -4.01 -10.68 5.16
N MET A 82 -3.94 -9.38 5.45
CA MET A 82 -2.80 -8.79 6.14
C MET A 82 -2.59 -9.34 7.55
N ARG A 83 -3.66 -9.80 8.23
CA ARG A 83 -3.55 -10.33 9.59
C ARG A 83 -2.54 -11.47 9.72
N LYS A 84 -2.36 -12.29 8.67
CA LYS A 84 -1.44 -13.44 8.73
C LYS A 84 0.03 -13.06 8.57
N TYR A 85 0.31 -11.85 8.10
CA TYR A 85 1.66 -11.33 7.88
C TYR A 85 2.17 -10.46 9.03
N VAL A 86 1.32 -10.12 10.00
CA VAL A 86 1.65 -9.22 11.10
C VAL A 86 1.38 -9.89 12.43
N LYS A 87 2.31 -9.75 13.38
CA LYS A 87 2.16 -10.28 14.74
C LYS A 87 0.99 -9.59 15.45
N THR A 88 0.37 -10.25 16.42
CA THR A 88 -0.48 -9.54 17.39
C THR A 88 0.34 -8.47 18.11
N GLY A 89 -0.20 -7.25 18.24
CA GLY A 89 0.51 -6.05 18.65
C GLY A 89 1.38 -5.41 17.56
N GLY A 90 1.57 -6.07 16.41
CA GLY A 90 2.29 -5.54 15.26
C GLY A 90 1.48 -4.48 14.50
N SER A 91 2.16 -3.64 13.72
CA SER A 91 1.53 -2.51 13.03
C SER A 91 1.46 -2.68 11.52
N VAL A 92 0.37 -2.19 10.90
CA VAL A 92 0.28 -1.92 9.46
C VAL A 92 0.22 -0.41 9.27
N ILE A 93 1.18 0.15 8.53
CA ILE A 93 1.16 1.55 8.11
C ILE A 93 0.66 1.61 6.68
N VAL A 94 -0.42 2.37 6.46
CA VAL A 94 -1.02 2.55 5.15
C VAL A 94 -0.79 3.99 4.68
N ARG A 95 -0.45 4.15 3.41
CA ARG A 95 -0.51 5.43 2.71
C ARG A 95 -1.08 5.22 1.32
N ASP A 96 -2.20 5.86 1.02
CA ASP A 96 -2.90 5.73 -0.27
C ASP A 96 -3.48 7.09 -0.72
N TYR A 97 -4.09 7.15 -1.91
CA TYR A 97 -4.66 8.39 -2.42
C TYR A 97 -5.88 8.86 -1.61
N GLY A 98 -5.94 10.15 -1.29
CA GLY A 98 -7.07 10.75 -0.58
C GLY A 98 -8.04 11.43 -1.53
N ILE A 99 -9.33 11.47 -1.15
CA ILE A 99 -10.33 12.25 -1.89
C ILE A 99 -9.92 13.72 -2.08
N HIS A 100 -10.45 14.34 -3.13
CA HIS A 100 -10.12 15.70 -3.57
C HIS A 100 -8.66 15.90 -4.04
N ASP A 101 -7.88 14.81 -4.18
CA ASP A 101 -6.59 14.86 -4.85
C ASP A 101 -6.70 15.45 -6.26
N TYR A 102 -5.71 16.24 -6.66
CA TYR A 102 -5.72 16.88 -7.97
C TYR A 102 -5.84 15.87 -9.13
N ALA A 103 -5.22 14.69 -9.01
CA ALA A 103 -5.34 13.66 -10.03
C ALA A 103 -6.76 13.07 -10.08
N MET A 104 -7.44 12.93 -8.94
CA MET A 104 -8.85 12.50 -8.88
C MET A 104 -9.75 13.42 -9.69
N ILE A 105 -9.62 14.74 -9.46
CA ILE A 105 -10.47 15.77 -10.07
C ILE A 105 -10.26 15.85 -11.59
N ARG A 106 -9.06 15.52 -12.06
CA ARG A 106 -8.66 15.66 -13.47
C ARG A 106 -8.84 14.42 -14.33
N PHE A 107 -9.31 13.29 -13.79
CA PHE A 107 -9.58 12.13 -14.63
C PHE A 107 -10.54 12.49 -15.76
N GLY A 108 -10.13 12.14 -16.99
CA GLY A 108 -10.89 12.42 -18.20
C GLY A 108 -12.15 11.57 -18.31
N ARG A 109 -13.02 11.93 -19.27
CA ARG A 109 -14.17 11.08 -19.64
C ARG A 109 -13.67 9.69 -20.04
N GLY A 110 -14.34 8.65 -19.55
CA GLY A 110 -13.99 7.25 -19.80
C GLY A 110 -12.99 6.64 -18.81
N ALA A 111 -12.35 7.43 -17.94
CA ALA A 111 -11.44 6.89 -16.91
C ALA A 111 -12.15 6.42 -15.64
N LYS A 112 -13.41 6.83 -15.41
CA LYS A 112 -14.17 6.46 -14.20
C LYS A 112 -14.70 5.04 -14.32
N LEU A 113 -14.27 4.16 -13.42
CA LEU A 113 -14.74 2.78 -13.29
C LEU A 113 -15.89 2.65 -12.28
N GLY A 114 -15.91 3.53 -11.28
CA GLY A 114 -16.91 3.55 -10.21
C GLY A 114 -16.83 4.81 -9.37
N ASP A 115 -17.55 4.87 -8.25
CA ASP A 115 -17.40 5.98 -7.32
C ASP A 115 -15.97 6.02 -6.77
N ARG A 116 -15.30 7.18 -6.92
CA ARG A 116 -13.90 7.41 -6.52
C ARG A 116 -12.90 6.36 -7.04
N PHE A 117 -13.28 5.62 -8.07
CA PHE A 117 -12.49 4.52 -8.65
C PHE A 117 -12.25 4.76 -10.13
N TYR A 118 -10.98 4.78 -10.52
CA TYR A 118 -10.56 5.20 -11.85
C TYR A 118 -9.50 4.27 -12.44
N VAL A 119 -9.41 4.25 -13.77
CA VAL A 119 -8.32 3.66 -14.53
C VAL A 119 -7.38 4.75 -15.04
N ARG A 120 -6.08 4.51 -14.89
CA ARG A 120 -5.00 5.38 -15.36
C ARG A 120 -4.62 5.02 -16.79
N GLN A 121 -3.85 5.89 -17.44
CA GLN A 121 -3.44 5.71 -18.83
C GLN A 121 -2.58 4.46 -19.07
N ASP A 122 -1.85 4.01 -18.04
CA ASP A 122 -1.04 2.79 -18.05
C ASP A 122 -1.87 1.51 -17.75
N GLY A 123 -3.19 1.63 -17.65
CA GLY A 123 -4.09 0.53 -17.31
C GLY A 123 -4.16 0.21 -15.82
N THR A 124 -3.36 0.86 -14.98
CA THR A 124 -3.44 0.67 -13.52
C THR A 124 -4.67 1.35 -12.94
N ARG A 125 -5.12 0.88 -11.78
CA ARG A 125 -6.30 1.42 -11.09
C ARG A 125 -5.89 2.41 -10.00
N ALA A 126 -6.80 3.33 -9.69
CA ALA A 126 -6.66 4.26 -8.58
C ALA A 126 -8.01 4.46 -7.89
N PHE A 127 -8.12 3.97 -6.66
CA PHE A 127 -9.17 4.31 -5.73
C PHE A 127 -8.74 5.46 -4.81
N TYR A 128 -9.65 6.38 -4.52
CA TYR A 128 -9.42 7.56 -3.69
C TYR A 128 -10.20 7.46 -2.39
N PHE A 129 -9.46 7.31 -1.29
CA PHE A 129 -10.00 7.03 0.03
C PHE A 129 -10.46 8.29 0.77
N ARG A 130 -11.60 8.19 1.45
CA ARG A 130 -11.86 8.90 2.70
C ARG A 130 -11.10 8.21 3.81
N ILE A 131 -10.53 8.97 4.75
CA ILE A 131 -9.75 8.37 5.82
C ILE A 131 -10.63 7.53 6.77
N GLU A 132 -11.89 7.91 6.94
CA GLU A 132 -12.86 7.19 7.77
C GLU A 132 -13.16 5.80 7.20
N GLU A 133 -13.31 5.68 5.88
CA GLU A 133 -13.60 4.38 5.25
C GLU A 133 -12.39 3.44 5.30
N LEU A 134 -11.18 4.00 5.29
CA LEU A 134 -9.96 3.21 5.51
C LEU A 134 -9.89 2.69 6.96
N VAL A 135 -10.34 3.48 7.93
CA VAL A 135 -10.39 3.08 9.34
C VAL A 135 -11.41 1.97 9.56
N GLU A 136 -12.65 2.17 9.09
CA GLU A 136 -13.72 1.17 9.19
C GLU A 136 -13.31 -0.17 8.57
N LEU A 137 -12.60 -0.13 7.44
CA LEU A 137 -12.08 -1.32 6.75
C LEU A 137 -11.09 -2.12 7.61
N PHE A 138 -10.19 -1.44 8.31
CA PHE A 138 -9.19 -2.08 9.16
C PHE A 138 -9.78 -2.55 10.49
N GLU A 139 -10.68 -1.78 11.09
CA GLU A 139 -11.39 -2.16 12.32
C GLU A 139 -12.28 -3.40 12.11
N ALA A 140 -12.97 -3.48 10.96
CA ALA A 140 -13.74 -4.67 10.60
C ALA A 140 -12.87 -5.94 10.44
N ALA A 141 -11.58 -5.78 10.19
CA ALA A 141 -10.60 -6.86 10.11
C ALA A 141 -9.83 -7.07 11.42
N GLY A 142 -10.28 -6.51 12.55
CA GLY A 142 -9.63 -6.63 13.85
C GLY A 142 -8.32 -5.84 13.95
N PHE A 143 -8.24 -4.65 13.38
CA PHE A 143 -7.12 -3.76 13.68
C PHE A 143 -7.63 -2.52 14.40
N GLU A 144 -6.86 -2.05 15.37
CA GLU A 144 -7.13 -0.78 16.05
C GLU A 144 -6.42 0.36 15.33
N CYS A 145 -7.15 1.43 15.00
CA CYS A 145 -6.54 2.64 14.45
C CYS A 145 -5.89 3.49 15.55
N VAL A 146 -4.56 3.58 15.54
CA VAL A 146 -3.80 4.36 16.54
C VAL A 146 -3.35 5.73 16.04
N HIS A 147 -3.34 5.94 14.72
CA HIS A 147 -3.03 7.23 14.10
C HIS A 147 -3.68 7.34 12.71
N LYS A 148 -4.19 8.53 12.37
CA LYS A 148 -4.76 8.81 11.04
C LYS A 148 -4.64 10.30 10.70
N GLU A 149 -4.26 10.61 9.47
CA GLU A 149 -4.17 11.98 8.94
C GLU A 149 -4.35 12.06 7.42
N TYR A 150 -4.82 13.22 6.94
CA TYR A 150 -4.68 13.60 5.53
C TYR A 150 -3.33 14.32 5.34
N LEU A 151 -2.53 13.82 4.40
CA LEU A 151 -1.27 14.44 4.02
C LEU A 151 -1.45 15.30 2.78
N HIS A 152 -1.15 16.59 2.92
CA HIS A 152 -1.10 17.54 1.82
C HIS A 152 0.33 17.71 1.33
N ARG A 153 0.55 17.50 0.04
CA ARG A 153 1.86 17.65 -0.63
C ARG A 153 1.72 18.53 -1.87
N GLN A 154 2.83 19.12 -2.31
CA GLN A 154 2.92 19.73 -3.63
C GLN A 154 3.77 18.86 -4.54
N THR A 155 3.28 18.57 -5.75
CA THR A 155 4.09 17.94 -6.80
C THR A 155 4.45 18.98 -7.83
N ILE A 156 5.76 19.19 -7.98
CA ILE A 156 6.33 20.12 -8.96
C ILE A 156 6.97 19.28 -10.07
N ASN A 157 6.46 19.43 -11.29
CA ASN A 157 7.07 18.89 -12.49
C ASN A 157 7.54 20.06 -13.35
N HIS A 158 8.83 20.37 -13.29
CA HIS A 158 9.43 21.49 -14.02
C HIS A 158 9.32 21.32 -15.54
N GLN A 159 9.50 20.10 -16.06
CA GLN A 159 9.41 19.81 -17.49
C GLN A 159 8.01 20.08 -18.06
N LYS A 160 6.96 19.82 -17.26
CA LYS A 160 5.56 20.05 -17.63
C LYS A 160 5.00 21.37 -17.09
N GLN A 161 5.84 22.21 -16.48
CA GLN A 161 5.45 23.44 -15.77
C GLN A 161 4.22 23.25 -14.86
N LEU A 162 4.17 22.13 -14.15
CA LEU A 162 3.03 21.74 -13.33
C LEU A 162 3.39 21.88 -11.85
N ASN A 163 2.62 22.64 -11.10
CA ASN A 163 2.67 22.67 -9.63
C ASN A 163 1.27 22.41 -9.10
N VAL A 164 1.06 21.22 -8.51
CA VAL A 164 -0.28 20.76 -8.16
C VAL A 164 -0.34 20.17 -6.76
N PRO A 165 -1.43 20.43 -6.01
CA PRO A 165 -1.63 19.83 -4.70
C PRO A 165 -1.90 18.33 -4.87
N ARG A 166 -1.32 17.53 -3.98
CA ARG A 166 -1.61 16.11 -3.82
C ARG A 166 -2.16 15.84 -2.44
N ILE A 167 -3.16 14.98 -2.36
CA ILE A 167 -3.80 14.57 -1.12
C ILE A 167 -3.66 13.06 -0.97
N PHE A 168 -3.15 12.64 0.18
CA PHE A 168 -3.01 11.24 0.56
C PHE A 168 -3.69 11.00 1.90
N VAL A 169 -4.20 9.80 2.10
CA VAL A 169 -4.52 9.30 3.44
C VAL A 169 -3.30 8.60 4.00
N GLN A 170 -3.04 8.77 5.29
CA GLN A 170 -2.04 7.99 6.02
C GLN A 170 -2.62 7.55 7.35
N ALA A 171 -2.46 6.26 7.67
CA ALA A 171 -2.92 5.72 8.93
C ALA A 171 -1.99 4.60 9.43
N ARG A 172 -2.00 4.39 10.74
CA ARG A 172 -1.33 3.28 11.41
C ARG A 172 -2.37 2.47 12.17
N PHE A 173 -2.34 1.17 11.95
CA PHE A 173 -3.24 0.20 12.53
C PHE A 173 -2.45 -0.83 13.33
N VAL A 174 -2.91 -1.22 14.51
CA VAL A 174 -2.29 -2.25 15.34
C VAL A 174 -3.19 -3.48 15.32
N LYS A 175 -2.60 -4.66 15.09
CA LYS A 175 -3.34 -5.92 15.12
C LYS A 175 -3.64 -6.29 16.57
N ASP A 176 -4.91 -6.56 16.85
CA ASP A 176 -5.38 -7.08 18.14
C ASP A 176 -4.89 -8.51 18.47
#